data_AF-A0A7Y9XQ50-F1
#
_entry.id   AF-A0A7Y9XQ50-F1
#
_cell.length_a   1.000
_cell.length_b   1.000
_cell.length_c   1.000
_cell.angle_alpha   90.00
_cell.angle_beta   90.00
_cell.angle_gamma   90.00
#
_symmetry.space_group_name_H-M   'P 1'
#
loop_
_entity.id
_entity.type
_entity.pdbx_description
1 polymer ?
#
loop_
_entity_poly.entity_id
_entity_poly.type
_entity_poly.pdbx_seq_one_letter_code
_entity_poly.pdbx_strand_id
1 'polypeptide(L)'
;MAELTTLARPYAKAAFEYAQAHQQLASWSAMLGLAAAVSQDATLQRVFKAPRLTSTDKATTFVEVCGDKFDAQVRNFIHVVAENDRLALLPEIYSLFELYKAEQEKSIDVDVTSAFALSDEQQDKLAKVLSARLGREVRLHAAEDAALIGGVVIRAGDLVIDGSVRGKIAKLAEALKS
;
A
#
# COMPACT_ATOMS: atom_id res chain seq x y z
N MET A 1 16.17 5.55 17.72
CA MET A 1 14.84 5.30 17.11
C MET A 1 14.91 5.21 15.59
N ALA A 2 15.60 6.12 14.89
CA ALA A 2 15.78 6.03 13.41
C ALA A 2 16.50 4.77 12.89
N GLU A 3 17.39 4.18 13.69
CA GLU A 3 18.15 2.97 13.33
C GLU A 3 17.26 1.73 13.12
N LEU A 4 16.25 1.54 13.98
CA LEU A 4 15.37 0.36 13.95
C LEU A 4 14.48 0.37 12.69
N THR A 5 13.97 1.55 12.34
CA THR A 5 13.09 1.74 11.19
C THR A 5 13.83 1.61 9.87
N THR A 6 15.10 2.05 9.83
CA THR A 6 15.97 1.90 8.65
C THR A 6 16.32 0.43 8.39
N LEU A 7 16.52 -0.35 9.45
CA LEU A 7 16.79 -1.79 9.36
C LEU A 7 15.54 -2.62 9.06
N ALA A 8 14.35 -2.18 9.48
CA ALA A 8 13.07 -2.85 9.23
C ALA A 8 12.55 -2.64 7.79
N ARG A 9 12.85 -1.48 7.18
CA ARG A 9 12.38 -1.11 5.84
C ARG A 9 12.65 -2.14 4.73
N PRO A 10 13.87 -2.70 4.55
CA PRO A 10 14.12 -3.68 3.49
C PRO A 10 13.30 -4.97 3.69
N TYR A 11 13.11 -5.43 4.93
CA TYR A 11 12.29 -6.62 5.22
C TYR A 11 10.80 -6.36 4.97
N ALA A 12 10.28 -5.21 5.42
CA ALA A 12 8.89 -4.82 5.19
C ALA A 12 8.60 -4.69 3.69
N LYS A 13 9.54 -4.10 2.93
CA LYS A 13 9.43 -3.98 1.48
C LYS A 13 9.46 -5.34 0.78
N ALA A 14 10.39 -6.22 1.13
CA ALA A 14 10.46 -7.56 0.54
C ALA A 14 9.19 -8.40 0.84
N ALA A 15 8.67 -8.32 2.07
CA ALA A 15 7.42 -8.98 2.44
C ALA A 15 6.23 -8.41 1.65
N PHE A 16 6.16 -7.08 1.49
CA PHE A 16 5.13 -6.41 0.71
C PHE A 16 5.17 -6.79 -0.77
N GLU A 17 6.34 -6.74 -1.42
CA GLU A 17 6.51 -7.11 -2.83
C GLU A 17 6.11 -8.58 -3.07
N TYR A 18 6.50 -9.48 -2.17
CA TYR A 18 6.10 -10.89 -2.25
C TYR A 18 4.58 -11.07 -2.11
N ALA A 19 3.99 -10.43 -1.10
CA ALA A 19 2.55 -10.51 -0.82
C ALA A 19 1.71 -9.87 -1.93
N GLN A 20 2.21 -8.80 -2.57
CA GLN A 20 1.59 -8.16 -3.73
C GLN A 20 1.63 -9.09 -4.95
N ALA A 21 2.79 -9.70 -5.25
CA ALA A 21 2.94 -10.60 -6.38
C ALA A 21 2.01 -11.83 -6.31
N HIS A 22 1.68 -12.28 -5.10
CA HIS A 22 0.79 -13.42 -4.86
C HIS A 22 -0.66 -13.02 -4.52
N GLN A 23 -1.00 -11.71 -4.56
CA GLN A 23 -2.32 -11.18 -4.18
C GLN A 23 -2.78 -11.58 -2.77
N GLN A 24 -1.83 -11.81 -1.85
CA GLN A 24 -2.08 -12.28 -0.48
C GLN A 24 -1.84 -11.20 0.58
N LEU A 25 -1.92 -9.92 0.21
CA LEU A 25 -1.65 -8.77 1.09
C LEU A 25 -2.44 -8.82 2.41
N ALA A 26 -3.72 -9.19 2.37
CA ALA A 26 -4.56 -9.29 3.57
C ALA A 26 -4.14 -10.45 4.50
N SER A 27 -3.78 -11.59 3.93
CA SER A 27 -3.30 -12.77 4.69
C SER A 27 -1.96 -12.47 5.36
N TRP A 28 -1.04 -11.86 4.59
CA TRP A 28 0.27 -11.44 5.10
C TRP A 28 0.18 -10.38 6.19
N SER A 29 -0.72 -9.39 6.03
CA SER A 29 -1.03 -8.39 7.06
C SER A 29 -1.46 -9.07 8.37
N ALA A 30 -2.41 -10.01 8.32
CA ALA A 30 -2.90 -10.71 9.51
C ALA A 30 -1.78 -11.56 10.18
N MET A 31 -0.98 -12.26 9.38
CA MET A 31 0.14 -13.07 9.87
C MET A 31 1.24 -12.20 10.50
N LEU A 32 1.63 -11.10 9.86
CA LEU A 32 2.61 -10.17 10.40
C LEU A 32 2.09 -9.46 11.66
N GLY A 33 0.78 -9.17 11.73
CA GLY A 33 0.13 -8.65 12.92
C GLY A 33 0.19 -9.62 14.11
N LEU A 34 -0.05 -10.92 13.85
CA LEU A 34 0.16 -11.96 14.87
C LEU A 34 1.62 -12.05 15.30
N ALA A 35 2.57 -12.04 14.36
CA ALA A 35 3.99 -12.06 14.67
C ALA A 35 4.42 -10.83 15.51
N ALA A 36 3.89 -9.64 15.19
CA ALA A 36 4.13 -8.43 15.96
C ALA A 36 3.56 -8.53 17.38
N ALA A 37 2.34 -9.04 17.54
CA ALA A 37 1.72 -9.24 18.84
C ALA A 37 2.50 -10.26 19.71
N VAL A 38 2.92 -11.37 19.10
CA VAL A 38 3.74 -12.40 19.75
C VAL A 38 5.11 -11.84 20.17
N SER A 39 5.72 -10.98 19.35
CA SER A 39 6.99 -10.30 19.68
C SER A 39 6.86 -9.26 20.83
N GLN A 40 5.64 -8.77 21.08
CA GLN A 40 5.35 -7.88 22.20
C GLN A 40 5.06 -8.61 23.52
N ASP A 41 4.86 -9.94 23.50
CA ASP A 41 4.63 -10.72 24.71
C ASP A 41 5.86 -10.66 25.64
N ALA A 42 5.62 -10.35 26.91
CA ALA A 42 6.67 -10.17 27.92
C ALA A 42 7.52 -11.43 28.14
N THR A 43 6.96 -12.61 27.90
CA THR A 43 7.65 -13.91 28.01
C THR A 43 8.65 -14.06 26.87
N LEU A 44 8.22 -13.78 25.64
CA LEU A 44 9.08 -13.85 24.45
C LEU A 44 10.14 -12.76 24.41
N GLN A 45 9.81 -11.55 24.89
CA GLN A 45 10.83 -10.50 25.05
C GLN A 45 11.95 -10.89 26.01
N ARG A 46 11.65 -11.64 27.09
CA ARG A 46 12.68 -12.18 27.98
C ARG A 46 13.51 -13.25 27.30
N VAL A 47 12.88 -14.10 26.49
CA VAL A 47 13.58 -15.13 25.68
C VAL A 47 14.50 -14.49 24.64
N PHE A 48 14.07 -13.41 23.97
CA PHE A 48 14.90 -12.68 23.01
C PHE A 48 16.07 -11.93 23.64
N LYS A 49 15.89 -11.41 24.86
CA LYS A 49 16.95 -10.76 25.65
C LYS A 49 17.88 -11.76 26.34
N ALA A 50 17.54 -13.05 26.36
CA ALA A 50 18.40 -14.08 26.93
C ALA A 50 19.58 -14.35 25.96
N PRO A 51 20.83 -14.07 26.35
CA PRO A 51 21.99 -14.27 25.49
C PRO A 51 22.37 -15.76 25.28
N ARG A 52 21.61 -16.68 25.88
CA ARG A 52 21.89 -18.13 25.88
C ARG A 52 21.21 -18.90 24.75
N LEU A 53 20.22 -18.31 24.07
CA LEU A 53 19.55 -18.97 22.95
C LEU A 53 20.21 -18.56 21.63
N THR A 54 20.45 -19.55 20.78
CA THR A 54 20.88 -19.30 19.40
C THR A 54 19.73 -18.68 18.60
N SER A 55 20.08 -17.94 17.56
CA SER A 55 19.14 -17.29 16.64
C SER A 55 18.17 -18.32 16.01
N THR A 56 18.63 -19.56 15.81
CA THR A 56 17.84 -20.71 15.34
C THR A 56 16.84 -21.20 16.39
N ASP A 57 17.24 -21.34 17.66
CA ASP A 57 16.33 -21.77 18.74
C ASP A 57 15.20 -20.75 18.97
N LYS A 58 15.52 -19.45 18.84
CA LYS A 58 14.55 -18.36 18.90
C LYS A 58 13.54 -18.47 17.75
N ALA A 59 13.99 -18.77 16.53
CA ALA A 59 13.12 -18.97 15.37
C ALA A 59 12.18 -20.16 15.59
N THR A 60 12.72 -21.30 16.02
CA THR A 60 11.93 -22.52 16.26
C THR A 60 10.87 -22.30 17.33
N THR A 61 11.25 -21.69 18.46
CA THR A 61 10.29 -21.34 19.53
C THR A 61 9.20 -20.40 19.02
N PHE A 62 9.55 -19.43 18.17
CA PHE A 62 8.60 -18.48 17.60
C PHE A 62 7.63 -19.15 16.61
N VAL A 63 8.14 -20.05 15.77
CA VAL A 63 7.34 -20.85 14.84
C VAL A 63 6.43 -21.81 15.60
N GLU A 64 6.91 -22.43 16.68
CA GLU A 64 6.09 -23.30 17.54
C GLU A 64 4.95 -22.52 18.24
N VAL A 65 5.23 -21.32 18.77
CA VAL A 65 4.22 -20.47 19.41
C VAL A 65 3.14 -20.03 18.42
N CYS A 66 3.52 -19.78 17.17
CA CYS A 66 2.59 -19.34 16.15
C CYS A 66 1.91 -20.49 15.39
N GLY A 67 2.44 -21.72 15.51
CA GLY A 67 1.87 -22.96 14.99
C GLY A 67 1.58 -22.95 13.49
N ASP A 68 0.51 -23.64 13.10
CA ASP A 68 0.04 -23.79 11.71
C ASP A 68 -0.61 -22.53 11.11
N LYS A 69 -0.62 -21.41 11.84
CA LYS A 69 -1.19 -20.15 11.34
C LYS A 69 -0.28 -19.43 10.35
N PHE A 70 0.99 -19.82 10.27
CA PHE A 70 1.92 -19.29 9.28
C PHE A 70 2.03 -20.19 8.06
N ASP A 71 1.90 -19.56 6.89
CA ASP A 71 2.26 -20.20 5.63
C ASP A 71 3.78 -20.45 5.56
N ALA A 72 4.22 -21.37 4.71
CA ALA A 72 5.63 -21.77 4.60
C ALA A 72 6.55 -20.55 4.34
N GLN A 73 6.04 -19.55 3.65
CA GLN A 73 6.73 -18.33 3.25
C GLN A 73 6.91 -17.36 4.42
N VAL A 74 5.91 -17.24 5.29
CA VAL A 74 6.01 -16.43 6.50
C VAL A 74 6.96 -17.10 7.51
N ARG A 75 6.97 -18.43 7.58
CA ARG A 75 7.96 -19.17 8.38
C ARG A 75 9.38 -18.90 7.89
N ASN A 76 9.61 -18.97 6.58
CA ASN A 76 10.91 -18.65 5.99
C ASN A 76 11.32 -17.19 6.27
N PHE A 77 10.38 -16.25 6.16
CA PHE A 77 10.62 -14.86 6.51
C PHE A 77 11.03 -14.69 7.97
N ILE A 78 10.33 -15.33 8.90
CA ILE A 78 10.66 -15.31 10.33
C ILE A 78 12.03 -15.93 10.59
N HIS A 79 12.37 -17.04 9.93
CA HIS A 79 13.71 -17.65 10.02
C HIS A 79 14.80 -16.66 9.61
N VAL A 80 14.64 -15.97 8.48
CA VAL A 80 15.62 -14.96 8.01
C VAL A 80 15.72 -13.79 8.98
N VAL A 81 14.60 -13.30 9.53
CA VAL A 81 14.61 -12.21 10.52
C VAL A 81 15.25 -12.67 11.85
N ALA A 82 15.04 -13.93 12.22
CA ALA A 82 15.64 -14.54 13.40
C ALA A 82 17.15 -14.75 13.26
N GLU A 83 17.62 -15.27 12.13
CA GLU A 83 19.05 -15.44 11.82
C GLU A 83 19.83 -14.12 11.91
N ASN A 84 19.18 -13.01 11.61
CA ASN A 84 19.76 -11.68 11.72
C ASN A 84 19.63 -11.07 13.15
N ASP A 85 19.10 -11.82 14.12
CA ASP A 85 18.76 -11.38 15.49
C ASP A 85 17.82 -10.14 15.52
N ARG A 86 16.97 -10.00 14.50
CA ARG A 86 16.09 -8.83 14.29
C ARG A 86 14.63 -9.05 14.68
N LEU A 87 14.33 -10.08 15.48
CA LEU A 87 12.95 -10.39 15.91
C LEU A 87 12.29 -9.26 16.72
N ALA A 88 13.08 -8.44 17.40
CA ALA A 88 12.59 -7.25 18.09
C ALA A 88 12.06 -6.16 17.15
N LEU A 89 12.39 -6.22 15.84
CA LEU A 89 11.93 -5.26 14.82
C LEU A 89 10.57 -5.63 14.20
N LEU A 90 10.01 -6.81 14.51
CA LEU A 90 8.74 -7.27 13.94
C LEU A 90 7.58 -6.26 14.07
N PRO A 91 7.41 -5.53 15.20
CA PRO A 91 6.38 -4.51 15.31
C PRO A 91 6.57 -3.33 14.34
N GLU A 92 7.82 -2.93 14.09
CA GLU A 92 8.13 -1.88 13.12
C GLU A 92 7.94 -2.38 11.68
N ILE A 93 8.33 -3.63 11.39
CA ILE A 93 8.08 -4.28 10.10
C ILE A 93 6.59 -4.31 9.79
N TYR A 94 5.75 -4.70 10.76
CA TYR A 94 4.29 -4.71 10.61
C TYR A 94 3.74 -3.30 10.35
N SER A 95 4.20 -2.30 11.10
CA SER A 95 3.76 -0.92 10.93
C SER A 95 4.11 -0.37 9.53
N LEU A 96 5.31 -0.69 9.04
CA LEU A 96 5.74 -0.32 7.68
C LEU A 96 4.98 -1.11 6.61
N PHE A 97 4.67 -2.39 6.84
CA PHE A 97 3.86 -3.18 5.93
C PHE A 97 2.44 -2.62 5.79
N GLU A 98 1.80 -2.26 6.91
CA GLU A 98 0.49 -1.59 6.89
C GLU A 98 0.55 -0.23 6.21
N LEU A 99 1.65 0.52 6.37
CA LEU A 99 1.86 1.76 5.63
C LEU A 99 1.92 1.51 4.11
N TYR A 100 2.69 0.51 3.65
CA TYR A 100 2.77 0.17 2.23
C TYR A 100 1.46 -0.37 1.67
N LYS A 101 0.76 -1.21 2.44
CA LYS A 101 -0.60 -1.67 2.10
C LYS A 101 -1.56 -0.49 2.00
N ALA A 102 -1.53 0.45 2.95
CA ALA A 102 -2.34 1.65 2.91
C ALA A 102 -1.92 2.57 1.76
N GLU A 103 -0.65 2.66 1.37
CA GLU A 103 -0.22 3.40 0.17
C GLU A 103 -0.73 2.76 -1.12
N GLN A 104 -0.71 1.43 -1.19
CA GLN A 104 -1.28 0.65 -2.28
C GLN A 104 -2.82 0.81 -2.37
N GLU A 105 -3.50 0.81 -1.22
CA GLU A 105 -4.95 1.02 -1.12
C GLU A 105 -5.33 2.50 -1.32
N LYS A 106 -4.47 3.45 -0.94
CA LYS A 106 -4.55 4.88 -1.27
C LYS A 106 -4.22 5.16 -2.74
N SER A 107 -4.33 4.15 -3.61
CA SER A 107 -4.54 4.40 -5.03
C SER A 107 -5.61 5.48 -5.15
N ILE A 108 -5.29 6.58 -5.82
CA ILE A 108 -6.22 7.70 -5.89
C ILE A 108 -7.34 7.26 -6.83
N ASP A 109 -8.56 7.21 -6.29
CA ASP A 109 -9.75 7.08 -7.11
C ASP A 109 -9.89 8.38 -7.91
N VAL A 110 -9.74 8.24 -9.22
CA VAL A 110 -9.89 9.34 -10.16
C VAL A 110 -11.16 9.13 -10.95
N ASP A 111 -12.17 9.93 -10.63
CA ASP A 111 -13.41 9.99 -11.37
C ASP A 111 -13.18 10.81 -12.64
N VAL A 112 -13.34 10.17 -13.80
CA VAL A 112 -13.29 10.84 -15.09
C VAL A 112 -14.70 10.89 -15.64
N THR A 113 -15.27 12.08 -15.66
CA THR A 113 -16.57 12.34 -16.27
C THR A 113 -16.38 12.85 -17.69
N SER A 114 -16.85 12.10 -18.69
CA SER A 114 -16.78 12.47 -20.10
C SER A 114 -18.16 12.59 -20.73
N ALA A 115 -18.25 13.42 -21.77
CA ALA A 115 -19.45 13.58 -22.60
C ALA A 115 -19.79 12.33 -23.43
N PHE A 116 -18.80 11.49 -23.71
CA PHE A 116 -18.90 10.29 -24.53
C PHE A 116 -18.10 9.15 -23.88
N ALA A 117 -18.49 7.90 -24.14
CA ALA A 117 -17.72 6.73 -23.75
C ALA A 117 -16.25 6.89 -24.20
N LEU A 118 -15.30 6.85 -23.24
CA LEU A 118 -13.88 6.87 -23.57
C LEU A 118 -13.48 5.53 -24.17
N SER A 119 -12.72 5.55 -25.28
CA SER A 119 -12.07 4.34 -25.78
C SER A 119 -10.98 3.88 -24.82
N ASP A 120 -10.70 2.57 -24.80
CA ASP A 120 -9.69 1.97 -23.92
C ASP A 120 -8.31 2.62 -24.08
N GLU A 121 -7.94 3.00 -25.32
CA GLU A 121 -6.69 3.71 -25.60
C GLU A 121 -6.61 5.11 -24.95
N GLN A 122 -7.75 5.80 -24.83
CA GLN A 122 -7.83 7.09 -24.17
C GLN A 122 -7.77 6.94 -22.65
N GLN A 123 -8.45 5.92 -22.11
CA GLN A 123 -8.37 5.59 -20.68
C GLN A 123 -6.94 5.24 -20.28
N ASP A 124 -6.22 4.42 -21.05
CA ASP A 124 -4.82 4.08 -20.78
C ASP A 124 -3.88 5.28 -20.84
N LYS A 125 -4.07 6.18 -21.82
CA LYS A 125 -3.29 7.42 -21.89
C LYS A 125 -3.58 8.33 -20.71
N LEU A 126 -4.84 8.48 -20.32
CA LEU A 126 -5.22 9.25 -19.13
C LEU A 126 -4.64 8.63 -17.87
N ALA A 127 -4.71 7.31 -17.70
CA ALA A 127 -4.14 6.57 -16.58
C ALA A 127 -2.64 6.86 -16.45
N LYS A 128 -1.89 6.75 -17.55
CA LYS A 128 -0.44 7.03 -17.58
C LYS A 128 -0.13 8.47 -17.25
N VAL A 129 -0.85 9.43 -17.83
CA VAL A 129 -0.64 10.86 -17.57
C VAL A 129 -0.99 11.23 -16.13
N LEU A 130 -2.11 10.72 -15.62
CA LEU A 130 -2.55 10.97 -14.25
C LEU A 130 -1.63 10.30 -13.24
N SER A 131 -1.19 9.07 -13.49
CA SER A 131 -0.22 8.37 -12.64
C SER A 131 1.13 9.09 -12.63
N ALA A 132 1.61 9.59 -13.79
CA ALA A 132 2.84 10.38 -13.86
C ALA A 132 2.72 11.72 -13.12
N ARG A 133 1.55 12.36 -13.18
CA ARG A 133 1.30 13.68 -12.57
C ARG A 133 1.04 13.61 -11.06
N LEU A 134 0.40 12.54 -10.60
CA LEU A 134 0.07 12.30 -9.19
C LEU A 134 1.13 11.45 -8.47
N GLY A 135 2.03 10.79 -9.20
CA GLY A 135 3.09 9.94 -8.65
C GLY A 135 2.57 8.71 -7.91
N ARG A 136 1.33 8.28 -8.19
CA ARG A 136 0.64 7.17 -7.51
C ARG A 136 -0.13 6.31 -8.51
N GLU A 137 -0.46 5.10 -8.09
CA GLU A 137 -1.36 4.22 -8.85
C GLU A 137 -2.77 4.81 -8.85
N VAL A 138 -3.37 4.98 -10.02
CA VAL A 138 -4.65 5.64 -10.21
C VAL A 138 -5.70 4.60 -10.56
N ARG A 139 -6.76 4.50 -9.75
CA ARG A 139 -7.95 3.74 -10.11
C ARG A 139 -8.90 4.65 -10.85
N LEU A 140 -9.07 4.38 -12.14
CA LEU A 140 -9.90 5.17 -13.03
C LEU A 140 -11.36 4.71 -12.96
N HIS A 141 -12.23 5.59 -12.49
CA HIS A 141 -13.68 5.42 -12.58
C HIS A 141 -14.20 6.30 -13.72
N ALA A 142 -14.51 5.70 -14.86
CA ALA A 142 -15.10 6.42 -15.99
C ALA A 142 -16.61 6.53 -15.82
N ALA A 143 -17.14 7.75 -15.80
CA ALA A 143 -18.56 8.05 -15.77
C ALA A 143 -18.94 8.85 -17.01
N GLU A 144 -20.07 8.50 -17.62
CA GLU A 144 -20.61 9.20 -18.79
C GLU A 144 -21.67 10.22 -18.35
N ASP A 145 -21.49 11.49 -18.71
CA ASP A 145 -22.46 12.54 -18.47
C ASP A 145 -22.69 13.36 -19.75
N ALA A 146 -23.82 13.08 -20.42
CA ALA A 146 -24.24 13.78 -21.63
C ALA A 146 -24.61 15.26 -21.39
N ALA A 147 -24.72 15.72 -20.13
CA ALA A 147 -24.87 17.15 -19.82
C ALA A 147 -23.58 17.94 -20.08
N LEU A 148 -22.43 17.26 -20.18
CA LEU A 148 -21.22 17.82 -20.75
C LEU A 148 -21.40 17.88 -22.27
N ILE A 149 -21.65 19.07 -22.81
CA ILE A 149 -21.75 19.32 -24.26
C ILE A 149 -20.48 18.83 -25.00
N GLY A 150 -19.34 18.79 -24.29
CA GLY A 150 -18.09 18.20 -24.76
C GLY A 150 -16.94 18.37 -23.76
N GLY A 151 -15.90 17.55 -23.90
CA GLY A 151 -14.70 17.55 -23.05
C GLY A 151 -14.74 16.55 -21.90
N VAL A 152 -13.78 16.70 -20.98
CA VAL A 152 -13.58 15.79 -19.84
C VAL A 152 -13.39 16.56 -18.54
N VAL A 153 -14.01 16.09 -17.47
CA VAL A 153 -13.79 16.56 -16.11
C VAL A 153 -13.12 15.44 -15.33
N ILE A 154 -11.94 15.71 -14.78
CA ILE A 154 -11.18 14.73 -14.00
C ILE A 154 -11.20 15.19 -12.55
N ARG A 155 -11.66 14.34 -11.64
CA ARG A 155 -11.66 14.57 -10.20
C ARG A 155 -10.79 13.53 -9.52
N ALA A 156 -9.71 13.98 -8.90
CA ALA A 156 -8.77 13.16 -8.15
C ALA A 156 -8.80 13.60 -6.69
N GLY A 157 -9.70 13.02 -5.88
CA GLY A 157 -9.99 13.53 -4.53
C GLY A 157 -10.42 15.00 -4.55
N ASP A 158 -9.61 15.87 -3.95
CA ASP A 158 -9.84 17.32 -3.89
C ASP A 158 -9.41 18.09 -5.16
N LEU A 159 -8.66 17.45 -6.07
CA LEU A 159 -8.18 18.08 -7.29
C LEU A 159 -9.19 17.89 -8.43
N VAL A 160 -9.84 18.98 -8.85
CA VAL A 160 -10.71 18.98 -10.03
C VAL A 160 -10.00 19.66 -11.21
N ILE A 161 -9.79 18.90 -12.27
CA ILE A 161 -9.30 19.40 -13.56
C ILE A 161 -10.49 19.44 -14.52
N ASP A 162 -11.02 20.63 -14.75
CA ASP A 162 -12.11 20.86 -15.69
C ASP A 162 -11.55 21.17 -17.09
N GLY A 163 -11.62 20.18 -17.97
CA GLY A 163 -11.35 20.30 -19.41
C GLY A 163 -12.63 20.41 -20.26
N SER A 164 -13.78 20.67 -19.65
CA SER A 164 -15.06 20.74 -20.36
C SER A 164 -15.22 22.01 -21.19
N VAL A 165 -15.89 21.88 -22.33
CA VAL A 165 -16.26 23.03 -23.18
C VAL A 165 -17.21 23.97 -22.42
N ARG A 166 -18.10 23.41 -21.60
CA ARG A 166 -19.02 24.16 -20.73
C ARG A 166 -18.24 25.08 -19.78
N GLY A 167 -17.22 24.56 -19.09
CA GLY A 167 -16.40 25.34 -18.17
C GLY A 167 -15.66 26.49 -18.86
N LYS A 168 -15.16 26.27 -20.08
CA LYS A 168 -14.51 27.32 -20.89
C LYS A 168 -15.49 28.43 -21.30
N ILE A 169 -16.69 28.07 -21.74
CA ILE A 169 -17.73 29.05 -22.11
C ILE A 169 -18.18 29.86 -20.89
N ALA A 170 -18.36 29.22 -19.73
CA ALA A 170 -18.71 29.90 -18.49
C ALA A 170 -17.64 30.93 -18.09
N LYS A 171 -16.35 30.56 -18.12
CA LYS A 171 -15.23 31.48 -17.84
C LYS A 171 -15.18 32.66 -18.82
N LEU A 172 -15.45 32.42 -20.10
CA LEU A 172 -15.53 33.47 -21.12
C LEU A 172 -16.70 34.43 -20.85
N ALA A 173 -17.87 33.89 -20.54
CA ALA A 173 -19.06 34.70 -20.23
C ALA A 173 -18.86 35.56 -18.97
N GLU A 174 -18.14 35.04 -17.97
CA GLU A 174 -17.81 35.77 -16.76
C GLU A 174 -16.76 36.87 -17.00
N ALA A 175 -15.73 36.58 -17.80
CA ALA A 175 -14.74 37.58 -18.22
C ALA A 175 -15.32 38.71 -19.09
N LEU A 176 -16.41 38.44 -19.83
CA LEU A 176 -17.14 39.45 -20.62
C LEU A 176 -18.14 40.25 -19.78
N LYS A 177 -18.45 39.81 -18.56
CA LYS A 177 -19.37 40.47 -17.62
C LYS A 177 -18.66 41.39 -16.63
N SER A 178 -17.34 41.27 -16.50
CA SER A 178 -16.46 42.17 -15.75
C SER A 178 -15.88 43.25 -16.66
#